data_AF-A0A4D4LBL8-F1
#
_entry.id   AF-A0A4D4LBL8-F1
#
_cell.length_a   1.000
_cell.length_b   1.000
_cell.length_c   1.000
_cell.angle_alpha   90.00
_cell.angle_beta   90.00
_cell.angle_gamma   90.00
#
_symmetry.space_group_name_H-M   'P 1'
#
loop_
_entity.id
_entity.type
_entity.pdbx_description
1 polymer ?
#
loop_
_entity_poly.entity_id
_entity_poly.type
_entity_poly.pdbx_seq_one_letter_code
_entity_poly.pdbx_strand_id
1 'polypeptide(L)'
;MLALTRDPEAARLPEGVRAARTDELPLDGATALFLNPAVVWQVGSEKLLELAKGSGVRRIVMLSSSSVLSDLDPQENPIGVRHRALEEEVERTGLEWTFVRPGGFAANALQWVDQIKAGDVVYGPYAGAQMALIHEADMGAVSARALLTDDLVGKTPELTGPESLSFADQVRVIGEVIGRPLRYEEIPHEAARERMSGGFVTPEMADSLLRVFAELVDRPQAISPEVERITGRPGRTFAEWVEDHVAAFR
;
A
#
# COMPACT_ATOMS: atom_id res chain seq x y z
N MET A 1 12.45 11.15 -15.90
CA MET A 1 11.66 11.12 -14.65
C MET A 1 12.48 11.72 -13.52
N LEU A 2 11.84 12.39 -12.56
CA LEU A 2 12.47 12.92 -11.35
C LEU A 2 11.90 12.15 -10.15
N ALA A 3 12.77 11.65 -9.28
CA ALA A 3 12.40 11.02 -8.02
C ALA A 3 12.84 11.91 -6.85
N LEU A 4 11.89 12.19 -5.94
CA LEU A 4 12.15 12.95 -4.73
C LEU A 4 12.45 11.99 -3.58
N THR A 5 13.60 12.16 -2.92
CA THR A 5 14.06 11.29 -1.85
C THR A 5 14.73 12.11 -0.73
N ARG A 6 14.75 11.58 0.49
CA ARG A 6 15.48 12.21 1.62
C ARG A 6 17.00 12.16 1.44
N ASP A 7 17.47 11.17 0.69
CA ASP A 7 18.89 10.92 0.43
C ASP A 7 19.11 10.57 -1.06
N PRO A 8 19.40 11.58 -1.91
CA PRO A 8 19.64 11.37 -3.33
C PRO A 8 20.89 10.56 -3.65
N GLU A 9 21.93 10.64 -2.81
CA GLU A 9 23.22 9.98 -3.06
C GLU A 9 23.14 8.47 -2.81
N ALA A 10 22.34 8.06 -1.83
CA ALA A 10 22.10 6.64 -1.53
C ALA A 10 20.96 6.00 -2.36
N ALA A 11 20.25 6.79 -3.18
CA ALA A 11 19.07 6.32 -3.88
C ALA A 11 19.42 5.32 -4.99
N ARG A 12 18.87 4.11 -4.90
CA ARG A 12 18.98 3.08 -5.94
C ARG A 12 17.81 3.20 -6.89
N LEU A 13 18.00 3.96 -7.97
CA LEU A 13 16.96 4.27 -8.94
C LEU A 13 17.24 3.61 -10.31
N PRO A 14 16.19 3.34 -11.12
CA PRO A 14 16.37 2.89 -12.48
C PRO A 14 17.20 3.87 -13.33
N GLU A 15 17.80 3.35 -14.41
CA GLU A 15 18.54 4.16 -15.36
C GLU A 15 17.67 5.31 -15.94
N GLY A 16 18.26 6.50 -16.06
CA GLY A 16 17.57 7.69 -16.58
C GLY A 16 16.67 8.42 -15.59
N VAL A 17 16.56 7.96 -14.34
CA VAL A 17 15.85 8.67 -13.26
C VAL A 17 16.80 9.60 -12.53
N ARG A 18 16.45 10.89 -12.48
CA ARG A 18 17.19 11.87 -11.67
C ARG A 18 16.67 11.87 -10.24
N ALA A 19 17.54 11.96 -9.26
CA ALA A 19 17.18 12.14 -7.85
C ALA A 19 17.30 13.62 -7.44
N ALA A 20 16.40 14.08 -6.59
CA ALA A 20 16.53 15.36 -5.89
C ALA A 20 15.97 15.24 -4.47
N ARG A 21 16.30 16.20 -3.60
CA ARG A 21 15.81 16.14 -2.23
C ARG A 21 14.31 16.46 -2.14
N THR A 22 13.60 15.76 -1.28
CA THR A 22 12.15 15.96 -1.09
C THR A 22 11.79 17.34 -0.54
N ASP A 23 12.66 17.98 0.23
CA ASP A 23 12.45 19.33 0.79
C ASP A 23 12.64 20.45 -0.25
N GLU A 24 13.43 20.21 -1.29
CA GLU A 24 13.69 21.15 -2.39
C GLU A 24 12.53 21.27 -3.37
N LEU A 25 11.78 20.18 -3.60
CA LEU A 25 10.66 20.11 -4.54
C LEU A 25 10.92 20.78 -5.92
N PRO A 26 11.97 20.39 -6.68
CA PRO A 26 12.27 21.02 -7.98
C PRO A 26 11.30 20.54 -9.06
N LEU A 27 10.07 21.07 -9.05
CA LEU A 27 8.96 20.65 -9.92
C LEU A 27 8.97 21.31 -11.31
N ASP A 28 9.94 22.17 -11.61
CA ASP A 28 10.01 22.85 -12.91
C ASP A 28 10.09 21.87 -14.07
N GLY A 29 9.15 22.01 -15.02
CA GLY A 29 9.02 21.14 -16.18
C GLY A 29 8.32 19.79 -15.89
N ALA A 30 7.87 19.54 -14.66
CA ALA A 30 7.04 18.39 -14.36
C ALA A 30 5.59 18.63 -14.83
N THR A 31 5.05 17.70 -15.61
CA THR A 31 3.66 17.77 -16.11
C THR A 31 2.69 16.91 -15.31
N ALA A 32 3.20 15.95 -14.53
CA ALA A 32 2.41 15.07 -13.68
C ALA A 32 3.21 14.72 -12.40
N LEU A 33 2.51 14.47 -11.30
CA LEU A 33 3.06 14.12 -10.00
C LEU A 33 2.47 12.80 -9.50
N PHE A 34 3.31 11.87 -9.08
CA PHE A 34 2.88 10.75 -8.23
C PHE A 34 3.04 11.16 -6.76
N LEU A 35 1.94 11.15 -6.02
CA LEU A 35 1.88 11.54 -4.62
C LEU A 35 1.75 10.30 -3.73
N ASN A 36 2.82 9.96 -3.01
CA ASN A 36 2.72 9.08 -1.85
C ASN A 36 2.41 9.93 -0.61
N PRO A 37 1.28 9.73 0.07
CA PRO A 37 0.90 10.53 1.24
C PRO A 37 1.93 10.55 2.38
N ALA A 38 2.83 9.55 2.44
CA ALA A 38 3.97 9.52 3.36
C ALA A 38 4.87 10.75 3.31
N VAL A 39 4.92 11.45 2.16
CA VAL A 39 5.74 12.65 2.01
C VAL A 39 5.11 13.89 2.63
N VAL A 40 3.78 13.88 2.88
CA VAL A 40 3.03 15.05 3.36
C VAL A 40 2.44 14.87 4.76
N TRP A 41 2.28 13.64 5.28
CA TRP A 41 1.63 13.40 6.58
C TRP A 41 2.24 14.16 7.76
N GLN A 42 3.54 14.46 7.73
CA GLN A 42 4.24 15.16 8.82
C GLN A 42 4.45 16.65 8.56
N VAL A 43 4.40 17.08 7.30
CA VAL A 43 4.83 18.44 6.89
C VAL A 43 3.71 19.26 6.24
N GLY A 44 2.52 18.67 6.06
CA GLY A 44 1.42 19.28 5.32
C GLY A 44 1.54 19.08 3.81
N SER A 45 0.42 19.20 3.10
CA SER A 45 0.34 19.06 1.64
C SER A 45 0.35 20.41 0.92
N GLU A 46 0.06 21.51 1.63
CA GLU A 46 -0.26 22.82 1.07
C GLU A 46 0.88 23.34 0.19
N LYS A 47 2.11 23.37 0.72
CA LYS A 47 3.30 23.82 -0.01
C LYS A 47 3.52 23.00 -1.29
N LEU A 48 3.35 21.68 -1.22
CA LEU A 48 3.55 20.79 -2.36
C LEU A 48 2.49 21.03 -3.44
N LEU A 49 1.22 21.11 -3.06
CA LEU A 49 0.11 21.28 -3.98
C LEU A 49 0.11 22.68 -4.63
N GLU A 50 0.45 23.73 -3.87
CA GLU A 50 0.63 25.08 -4.41
C GLU A 50 1.78 25.14 -5.42
N LEU A 51 2.92 24.54 -5.09
CA LEU A 51 4.07 24.52 -5.99
C LEU A 51 3.79 23.68 -7.24
N ALA A 52 3.14 22.52 -7.10
CA ALA A 52 2.74 21.71 -8.24
C ALA A 52 1.87 22.52 -9.22
N LYS A 53 0.86 23.23 -8.70
CA LYS A 53 0.00 24.11 -9.50
C LYS A 53 0.78 25.25 -10.16
N GLY A 54 1.74 25.85 -9.45
CA GLY A 54 2.59 26.93 -9.95
C GLY A 54 3.63 26.52 -10.98
N SER A 55 4.13 25.28 -10.93
CA SER A 55 5.22 24.76 -11.80
C SER A 55 4.74 24.05 -13.07
N GLY A 56 3.44 24.09 -13.38
CA GLY A 56 2.87 23.52 -14.60
C GLY A 56 2.49 22.05 -14.51
N VAL A 57 2.43 21.47 -13.31
CA VAL A 57 1.85 20.14 -13.11
C VAL A 57 0.38 20.19 -13.48
N ARG A 58 -0.04 19.28 -14.36
CA ARG A 58 -1.42 19.16 -14.82
C ARG A 58 -2.20 18.06 -14.10
N ARG A 59 -1.48 17.04 -13.60
CA ARG A 59 -2.07 15.82 -13.05
C ARG A 59 -1.40 15.37 -11.76
N ILE A 60 -2.21 14.90 -10.81
CA ILE A 60 -1.76 14.21 -9.60
C ILE A 60 -2.33 12.78 -9.57
N VAL A 61 -1.45 11.78 -9.51
CA VAL A 61 -1.83 10.40 -9.20
C VAL A 61 -1.45 10.13 -7.76
N MET A 62 -2.42 9.96 -6.88
CA MET A 62 -2.17 9.71 -5.46
C MET A 62 -2.30 8.22 -5.15
N LEU A 63 -1.34 7.70 -4.40
CA LEU A 63 -1.49 6.42 -3.70
C LEU A 63 -2.38 6.64 -2.49
N SER A 64 -3.69 6.49 -2.69
CA SER A 64 -4.69 6.55 -1.63
C SER A 64 -4.76 5.20 -0.89
N SER A 65 -5.90 4.87 -0.28
CA SER A 65 -6.15 3.61 0.40
C SER A 65 -7.60 3.17 0.20
N SER A 66 -7.86 1.87 0.09
CA SER A 66 -9.25 1.36 0.09
C SER A 66 -9.96 1.59 1.43
N SER A 67 -9.23 1.91 2.51
CA SER A 67 -9.83 2.27 3.80
C SER A 67 -10.76 3.48 3.72
N VAL A 68 -10.66 4.33 2.69
CA VAL A 68 -11.62 5.44 2.46
C VAL A 68 -13.02 4.95 2.07
N LEU A 69 -13.16 3.68 1.69
CA LEU A 69 -14.43 3.03 1.32
C LEU A 69 -15.12 2.36 2.52
N SER A 70 -14.47 2.36 3.69
CA SER A 70 -14.99 1.69 4.88
C SER A 70 -16.19 2.44 5.48
N ASP A 71 -17.22 1.70 5.87
CA ASP A 71 -18.40 2.20 6.57
C ASP A 71 -18.20 2.32 8.10
N LEU A 72 -16.98 2.04 8.60
CA LEU A 72 -16.65 2.19 10.02
C LEU A 72 -16.78 3.64 10.50
N ASP A 73 -16.98 3.82 11.81
CA ASP A 73 -16.94 5.15 12.43
C ASP A 73 -15.59 5.83 12.11
N PRO A 74 -15.57 7.12 11.72
CA PRO A 74 -14.33 7.86 11.46
C PRO A 74 -13.29 7.79 12.59
N GLN A 75 -13.72 7.68 13.85
CA GLN A 75 -12.81 7.51 15.00
C GLN A 75 -12.11 6.16 15.00
N GLU A 76 -12.73 5.15 14.39
CA GLU A 76 -12.22 3.78 14.27
C GLU A 76 -11.46 3.55 12.96
N ASN A 77 -11.51 4.49 12.02
CA ASN A 77 -10.85 4.45 10.71
C ASN A 77 -9.93 5.66 10.46
N PRO A 78 -8.89 5.88 11.30
CA PRO A 78 -7.98 7.02 11.15
C PRO A 78 -7.23 7.00 9.82
N ILE A 79 -6.99 5.82 9.23
CA ILE A 79 -6.33 5.67 7.93
C ILE A 79 -7.25 6.23 6.83
N GLY A 80 -8.50 5.79 6.76
CA GLY A 80 -9.46 6.27 5.76
C GLY A 80 -9.71 7.77 5.87
N VAL A 81 -9.88 8.28 7.09
CA VAL A 81 -10.07 9.73 7.32
C VAL A 81 -8.88 10.56 6.79
N ARG A 82 -7.64 10.15 7.10
CA ARG A 82 -6.44 10.86 6.64
C ARG A 82 -6.27 10.82 5.12
N HIS A 83 -6.54 9.68 4.50
CA HIS A 83 -6.46 9.56 3.04
C HIS A 83 -7.55 10.40 2.36
N ARG A 84 -8.79 10.37 2.87
CA ARG A 84 -9.90 11.15 2.31
C ARG A 84 -9.65 12.66 2.42
N ALA A 85 -9.11 13.13 3.54
CA ALA A 85 -8.76 14.55 3.70
C ALA A 85 -7.74 15.02 2.65
N LEU A 86 -6.73 14.19 2.36
CA LEU A 86 -5.73 14.50 1.33
C LEU A 86 -6.31 14.36 -0.09
N GLU A 87 -7.22 13.42 -0.35
CA GLU A 87 -7.97 13.36 -1.61
C GLU A 87 -8.73 14.68 -1.85
N GLU A 88 -9.42 15.21 -0.84
CA GLU A 88 -10.16 16.48 -0.92
C GLU A 88 -9.24 17.70 -1.10
N GLU A 89 -8.05 17.69 -0.50
CA GLU A 89 -7.00 18.68 -0.77
C GLU A 89 -6.56 18.67 -2.23
N VAL A 90 -6.32 17.48 -2.79
CA VAL A 90 -5.96 17.30 -4.20
C VAL A 90 -7.11 17.74 -5.11
N GLU A 91 -8.36 17.33 -4.83
CA GLU A 91 -9.56 17.74 -5.58
C GLU A 91 -9.68 19.28 -5.65
N ARG A 92 -9.43 19.98 -4.53
CA ARG A 92 -9.50 21.46 -4.43
C ARG A 92 -8.45 22.19 -5.26
N THR A 93 -7.37 21.53 -5.69
CA THR A 93 -6.36 22.16 -6.55
C THR A 93 -6.92 22.57 -7.92
N GLY A 94 -7.93 21.82 -8.40
CA GLY A 94 -8.47 21.91 -9.76
C GLY A 94 -7.61 21.21 -10.82
N LEU A 95 -6.55 20.50 -10.42
CA LEU A 95 -5.74 19.68 -11.32
C LEU A 95 -6.48 18.38 -11.69
N GLU A 96 -6.07 17.75 -12.80
CA GLU A 96 -6.50 16.39 -13.08
C GLU A 96 -6.01 15.46 -11.97
N TRP A 97 -6.82 14.48 -11.58
CA TRP A 97 -6.44 13.56 -10.51
C TRP A 97 -6.85 12.12 -10.76
N THR A 98 -6.12 11.19 -10.15
CA THR A 98 -6.50 9.77 -10.02
C THR A 98 -6.12 9.30 -8.62
N PHE A 99 -7.03 8.64 -7.91
CA PHE A 99 -6.74 8.08 -6.58
C PHE A 99 -6.68 6.57 -6.65
N VAL A 100 -5.47 6.02 -6.62
CA VAL A 100 -5.27 4.58 -6.60
C VAL A 100 -5.50 4.09 -5.18
N ARG A 101 -6.49 3.23 -4.94
CA ARG A 101 -6.94 2.80 -3.61
C ARG A 101 -6.62 1.33 -3.37
N PRO A 102 -5.36 0.98 -3.07
CA PRO A 102 -5.00 -0.40 -2.76
C PRO A 102 -5.61 -0.89 -1.44
N GLY A 103 -5.87 -2.21 -1.39
CA GLY A 103 -6.14 -2.97 -0.18
C GLY A 103 -4.89 -3.33 0.61
N GLY A 104 -4.85 -4.54 1.19
CA GLY A 104 -3.65 -5.06 1.87
C GLY A 104 -2.48 -5.27 0.90
N PHE A 105 -1.26 -4.94 1.31
CA PHE A 105 -0.08 -5.06 0.43
C PHE A 105 0.54 -6.44 0.64
N ALA A 106 0.98 -7.10 -0.44
CA ALA A 106 1.74 -8.34 -0.32
C ALA A 106 3.01 -8.14 0.54
N ALA A 107 3.63 -6.96 0.43
CA ALA A 107 4.75 -6.53 1.27
C ALA A 107 4.49 -6.56 2.79
N ASN A 108 3.23 -6.57 3.24
CA ASN A 108 2.93 -6.72 4.67
C ASN A 108 3.41 -8.08 5.22
N ALA A 109 3.58 -9.09 4.37
CA ALA A 109 4.14 -10.39 4.77
C ALA A 109 5.60 -10.29 5.25
N LEU A 110 6.32 -9.22 4.91
CA LEU A 110 7.67 -8.98 5.42
C LEU A 110 7.72 -8.85 6.95
N GLN A 111 6.59 -8.53 7.61
CA GLN A 111 6.50 -8.51 9.07
C GLN A 111 6.76 -9.88 9.71
N TRP A 112 6.63 -10.98 8.95
CA TRP A 112 6.86 -12.34 9.45
C TRP A 112 8.28 -12.85 9.24
N VAL A 113 9.15 -12.09 8.55
CA VAL A 113 10.51 -12.51 8.21
C VAL A 113 11.29 -12.97 9.45
N ASP A 114 11.23 -12.22 10.55
CA ASP A 114 11.98 -12.57 11.76
C ASP A 114 11.47 -13.87 12.41
N GLN A 115 10.15 -14.10 12.41
CA GLN A 115 9.56 -15.34 12.92
C GLN A 115 9.95 -16.53 12.04
N ILE A 116 9.91 -16.34 10.71
CA ILE A 116 10.27 -17.38 9.72
C ILE A 116 11.76 -17.71 9.80
N LYS A 117 12.63 -16.73 10.07
CA LYS A 117 14.06 -16.97 10.31
C LYS A 117 14.33 -17.67 11.64
N ALA A 118 13.49 -17.41 12.65
CA ALA A 118 13.61 -18.05 13.96
C ALA A 118 13.08 -19.48 13.99
N GLY A 119 12.11 -19.84 13.13
CA GLY A 119 11.55 -21.19 13.08
C GLY A 119 10.42 -21.34 12.05
N ASP A 120 9.73 -22.49 12.09
CA ASP A 120 8.67 -22.84 11.14
C ASP A 120 7.26 -22.43 11.61
N VAL A 121 7.14 -21.62 12.66
CA VAL A 121 5.86 -21.17 13.21
C VAL A 121 5.79 -19.64 13.22
N VAL A 122 4.76 -19.11 12.56
CA VAL A 122 4.40 -17.70 12.60
C VAL A 122 3.23 -17.54 13.55
N TYR A 123 3.37 -16.64 14.50
CA TYR A 123 2.34 -16.31 15.49
C TYR A 123 1.68 -14.99 15.14
N GLY A 124 0.34 -14.98 15.13
CA GLY A 124 -0.42 -13.76 14.90
C GLY A 124 -1.93 -13.92 15.18
N PRO A 125 -2.71 -12.86 15.03
CA PRO A 125 -4.15 -12.89 15.30
C PRO A 125 -4.93 -13.57 14.17
N TYR A 126 -6.17 -13.98 14.43
CA TYR A 126 -7.19 -14.34 13.44
C TYR A 126 -6.67 -15.12 12.23
N ALA A 127 -6.25 -16.37 12.41
CA ALA A 127 -5.62 -17.17 11.36
C ALA A 127 -6.46 -17.28 10.07
N GLY A 128 -7.79 -17.23 10.22
CA GLY A 128 -8.76 -17.28 9.14
C GLY A 128 -9.09 -15.93 8.48
N ALA A 129 -8.54 -14.80 8.90
CA ALA A 129 -8.80 -13.50 8.31
C ALA A 129 -8.26 -13.43 6.88
N GLN A 130 -9.11 -13.09 5.90
CA GLN A 130 -8.78 -13.18 4.47
C GLN A 130 -8.61 -11.81 3.80
N MET A 131 -7.50 -11.64 3.09
CA MET A 131 -7.17 -10.42 2.36
C MET A 131 -6.74 -10.71 0.94
N ALA A 132 -7.10 -9.81 0.02
CA ALA A 132 -6.69 -9.88 -1.38
C ALA A 132 -5.46 -9.01 -1.62
N LEU A 133 -4.28 -9.56 -1.34
CA LEU A 133 -3.02 -8.83 -1.24
C LEU A 133 -2.51 -8.33 -2.60
N ILE A 134 -2.39 -7.00 -2.76
CA ILE A 134 -1.89 -6.39 -3.99
C ILE A 134 -0.35 -6.41 -4.04
N HIS A 135 0.21 -6.78 -5.19
CA HIS A 135 1.64 -6.69 -5.49
C HIS A 135 2.02 -5.26 -5.87
N GLU A 136 3.12 -4.72 -5.32
CA GLU A 136 3.55 -3.34 -5.57
C GLU A 136 3.90 -3.04 -7.03
N ALA A 137 4.30 -4.03 -7.81
CA ALA A 137 4.50 -3.89 -9.25
C ALA A 137 3.18 -3.60 -10.01
N ASP A 138 2.05 -4.12 -9.54
CA ASP A 138 0.74 -3.83 -10.14
C ASP A 138 0.22 -2.46 -9.74
N MET A 139 0.44 -2.05 -8.49
CA MET A 139 0.21 -0.65 -8.08
C MET A 139 1.02 0.30 -8.95
N GLY A 140 2.31 0.01 -9.15
CA GLY A 140 3.19 0.77 -10.03
C GLY A 140 2.70 0.82 -11.48
N ALA A 141 2.23 -0.30 -12.03
CA ALA A 141 1.70 -0.36 -13.40
C ALA A 141 0.42 0.48 -13.57
N VAL A 142 -0.52 0.40 -12.62
CA VAL A 142 -1.75 1.20 -12.63
C VAL A 142 -1.41 2.69 -12.47
N SER A 143 -0.54 3.05 -11.53
CA SER A 143 -0.12 4.44 -11.34
C SER A 143 0.62 5.00 -12.56
N ALA A 144 1.49 4.21 -13.20
CA ALA A 144 2.16 4.60 -14.43
C ALA A 144 1.17 4.86 -15.56
N ARG A 145 0.14 4.02 -15.71
CA ARG A 145 -0.93 4.26 -16.68
C ARG A 145 -1.68 5.56 -16.38
N ALA A 146 -2.13 5.76 -15.14
CA ALA A 146 -2.79 7.00 -14.72
C ALA A 146 -1.94 8.26 -14.97
N LEU A 147 -0.61 8.17 -14.82
CA LEU A 147 0.30 9.28 -15.10
C LEU A 147 0.45 9.59 -16.60
N LEU A 148 0.32 8.57 -17.46
CA LEU A 148 0.70 8.66 -18.88
C LEU A 148 -0.51 8.75 -19.84
N THR A 149 -1.72 8.45 -19.37
CA THR A 149 -2.94 8.42 -20.20
C THR A 149 -4.12 9.10 -19.51
N ASP A 150 -5.13 9.50 -20.29
CA ASP A 150 -6.29 10.26 -19.78
C ASP A 150 -7.45 9.36 -19.31
N ASP A 151 -7.32 8.05 -19.49
CA ASP A 151 -8.36 7.04 -19.24
C ASP A 151 -8.75 6.88 -17.76
N LEU A 152 -7.90 7.35 -16.83
CA LEU A 152 -8.13 7.29 -15.39
C LEU A 152 -8.34 8.66 -14.72
N VAL A 153 -8.46 9.74 -15.51
CA VAL A 153 -8.74 11.08 -14.96
C VAL A 153 -10.10 11.07 -14.24
N GLY A 154 -10.10 11.54 -12.99
CA GLY A 154 -11.26 11.57 -12.11
C GLY A 154 -11.70 10.18 -11.61
N LYS A 155 -10.85 9.15 -11.70
CA LYS A 155 -11.16 7.78 -11.28
C LYS A 155 -10.48 7.41 -9.97
N THR A 156 -11.10 6.47 -9.25
CA THR A 156 -10.65 5.98 -7.95
C THR A 156 -10.55 4.45 -7.93
N PRO A 157 -9.69 3.82 -8.76
CA PRO A 157 -9.64 2.36 -8.87
C PRO A 157 -9.23 1.73 -7.54
N GLU A 158 -10.06 0.80 -7.05
CA GLU A 158 -9.73 -0.06 -5.91
C GLU A 158 -8.83 -1.20 -6.40
N LEU A 159 -7.66 -1.36 -5.80
CA LEU A 159 -6.68 -2.37 -6.24
C LEU A 159 -6.53 -3.49 -5.22
N THR A 160 -6.68 -4.72 -5.68
CA THR A 160 -6.45 -5.94 -4.89
C THR A 160 -5.59 -6.93 -5.67
N GLY A 161 -5.03 -7.91 -4.97
CA GLY A 161 -4.51 -9.11 -5.61
C GLY A 161 -5.61 -9.92 -6.32
N PRO A 162 -5.24 -10.90 -7.16
CA PRO A 162 -6.18 -11.74 -7.91
C PRO A 162 -6.85 -12.83 -7.06
N GLU A 163 -6.43 -13.00 -5.81
CA GLU A 163 -6.89 -14.04 -4.88
C GLU A 163 -7.03 -13.46 -3.48
N SER A 164 -7.97 -13.99 -2.69
CA SER A 164 -8.16 -13.66 -1.28
C SER A 164 -7.64 -14.82 -0.44
N LEU A 165 -6.66 -14.56 0.43
CA LEU A 165 -5.94 -15.58 1.20
C LEU A 165 -6.06 -15.31 2.70
N SER A 166 -6.33 -16.36 3.47
CA SER A 166 -6.24 -16.30 4.92
C SER A 166 -4.81 -16.02 5.39
N PHE A 167 -4.62 -15.47 6.59
CA PHE A 167 -3.27 -15.32 7.16
C PHE A 167 -2.53 -16.66 7.26
N ALA A 168 -3.25 -17.74 7.58
CA ALA A 168 -2.70 -19.09 7.55
C ALA A 168 -2.27 -19.52 6.14
N ASP A 169 -3.08 -19.24 5.11
CA ASP A 169 -2.76 -19.55 3.72
C ASP A 169 -1.59 -18.73 3.19
N GLN A 170 -1.47 -17.45 3.57
CA GLN A 170 -0.32 -16.63 3.21
C GLN A 170 0.98 -17.25 3.74
N VAL A 171 1.02 -17.65 5.02
CA VAL A 171 2.20 -18.32 5.59
C VAL A 171 2.46 -19.67 4.94
N ARG A 172 1.41 -20.44 4.61
CA ARG A 172 1.53 -21.69 3.86
C ARG A 172 2.16 -21.46 2.49
N VAL A 173 1.68 -20.48 1.71
CA VAL A 173 2.22 -20.13 0.39
C VAL A 173 3.68 -19.71 0.50
N ILE A 174 4.05 -18.91 1.52
CA ILE A 174 5.46 -18.60 1.77
C ILE A 174 6.27 -19.88 1.97
N GLY A 175 5.77 -20.80 2.81
CA GLY A 175 6.39 -22.09 3.06
C GLY A 175 6.58 -22.94 1.81
N GLU A 176 5.56 -23.02 0.96
CA GLU A 176 5.62 -23.73 -0.32
C GLU A 176 6.71 -23.18 -1.24
N VAL A 177 6.79 -21.85 -1.39
CA VAL A 177 7.80 -21.19 -2.26
C VAL A 177 9.22 -21.36 -1.72
N ILE A 178 9.42 -21.30 -0.39
CA ILE A 178 10.76 -21.47 0.21
C ILE A 178 11.12 -22.93 0.52
N GLY A 179 10.21 -23.88 0.28
CA GLY A 179 10.41 -25.30 0.56
C GLY A 179 10.43 -25.67 2.04
N ARG A 180 9.66 -24.97 2.88
CA ARG A 180 9.56 -25.18 4.35
C ARG A 180 8.12 -25.40 4.81
N PRO A 181 7.88 -26.28 5.80
CA PRO A 181 6.53 -26.57 6.31
C PRO A 181 6.08 -25.51 7.33
N LEU A 182 5.95 -24.26 6.88
CA LEU A 182 5.54 -23.16 7.75
C LEU A 182 4.09 -23.33 8.23
N ARG A 183 3.84 -22.97 9.49
CA ARG A 183 2.51 -22.99 10.11
C ARG A 183 2.18 -21.64 10.73
N TYR A 184 0.91 -21.25 10.66
CA TYR A 184 0.39 -20.10 11.40
C TYR A 184 -0.30 -20.58 12.67
N GLU A 185 0.10 -20.05 13.82
CA GLU A 185 -0.53 -20.33 15.12
C GLU A 185 -1.17 -19.06 15.66
N GLU A 186 -2.49 -19.14 15.92
CA GLU A 186 -3.24 -18.00 16.44
C GLU A 186 -2.84 -17.70 17.88
N ILE A 187 -2.61 -16.43 18.18
CA ILE A 187 -2.35 -15.94 19.54
C ILE A 187 -3.51 -15.11 20.05
N PRO A 188 -3.72 -15.03 21.39
CA PRO A 188 -4.76 -14.20 21.98
C PRO A 188 -4.64 -12.73 21.54
N HIS A 189 -5.79 -12.06 21.44
CA HIS A 189 -5.90 -10.64 21.06
C HIS A 189 -4.85 -9.75 21.73
N GLU A 190 -4.68 -9.85 23.06
CA GLU A 190 -3.72 -9.00 23.78
C GLU A 190 -2.27 -9.27 23.43
N ALA A 191 -1.90 -10.52 23.16
CA ALA A 191 -0.56 -10.87 22.71
C ALA A 191 -0.30 -10.36 21.29
N ALA A 192 -1.32 -10.40 20.41
CA ALA A 192 -1.23 -9.81 19.08
C ALA A 192 -1.10 -8.29 19.14
N ARG A 193 -1.90 -7.64 19.99
CA ARG A 193 -1.85 -6.19 20.24
C ARG A 193 -0.46 -5.75 20.69
N GLU A 194 0.12 -6.45 21.67
CA GLU A 194 1.47 -6.17 22.16
C GLU A 194 2.52 -6.35 21.06
N ARG A 195 2.44 -7.42 20.26
CA ARG A 195 3.37 -7.68 19.15
C ARG A 195 3.26 -6.67 18.01
N MET A 196 2.04 -6.21 17.70
CA MET A 196 1.80 -5.21 16.66
C MET A 196 2.16 -3.79 17.11
N SER A 197 2.10 -3.53 18.42
CA SER A 197 2.44 -2.23 19.00
C SER A 197 3.96 -2.02 18.97
N GLY A 198 4.43 -1.17 18.06
CA GLY A 198 5.86 -0.89 17.89
C GLY A 198 6.17 -0.03 16.68
N GLY A 199 7.25 0.75 16.76
CA GLY A 199 7.66 1.66 15.69
C GLY A 199 6.58 2.71 15.39
N PHE A 200 5.94 2.61 14.22
CA PHE A 200 4.91 3.54 13.74
C PHE A 200 3.48 3.12 14.09
N VAL A 201 3.26 1.91 14.63
CA VAL A 201 1.94 1.41 15.01
C VAL A 201 1.71 1.71 16.50
N THR A 202 0.81 2.66 16.79
CA THR A 202 0.41 2.95 18.18
C THR A 202 -0.52 1.85 18.71
N PRO A 203 -0.69 1.73 20.04
CA PRO A 203 -1.61 0.76 20.63
C PRO A 203 -3.05 0.91 20.11
N GLU A 204 -3.51 2.15 19.91
CA GLU A 204 -4.84 2.44 19.36
C GLU A 204 -4.97 2.00 17.89
N MET A 205 -3.90 2.20 17.10
CA MET A 205 -3.86 1.70 15.72
C MET A 205 -3.86 0.17 15.69
N ALA A 206 -3.15 -0.49 16.62
CA ALA A 206 -3.17 -1.95 16.74
C ALA A 206 -4.58 -2.47 17.07
N ASP A 207 -5.29 -1.83 18.01
CA ASP A 207 -6.67 -2.16 18.34
C ASP A 207 -7.60 -2.02 17.13
N SER A 208 -7.50 -0.92 16.37
CA SER A 208 -8.27 -0.72 15.14
C SER A 208 -7.97 -1.80 14.09
N LEU A 209 -6.70 -2.14 13.88
CA LEU A 209 -6.31 -3.18 12.91
C LEU A 209 -6.82 -4.56 13.32
N LEU A 210 -6.75 -4.90 14.62
CA LEU A 210 -7.24 -6.18 15.13
C LEU A 210 -8.76 -6.32 14.94
N ARG A 211 -9.53 -5.24 15.12
CA ARG A 211 -10.97 -5.25 14.81
C ARG A 211 -11.23 -5.51 13.33
N VAL A 212 -10.49 -4.84 12.44
CA VAL A 212 -10.59 -5.07 10.99
C VAL A 212 -10.26 -6.53 10.66
N PHE A 213 -9.19 -7.10 11.23
CA PHE A 213 -8.83 -8.49 11.01
C PHE A 213 -9.90 -9.47 11.51
N ALA A 214 -10.54 -9.18 12.64
CA ALA A 214 -11.65 -9.99 13.14
C ALA A 214 -12.83 -10.01 12.15
N GLU A 215 -13.17 -8.86 11.54
CA GLU A 215 -14.24 -8.78 10.53
C GLU A 215 -13.90 -9.55 9.26
N LEU A 216 -12.63 -9.54 8.84
CA LEU A 216 -12.16 -10.25 7.64
C LEU A 216 -12.22 -11.78 7.74
N VAL A 217 -12.48 -12.34 8.93
CA VAL A 217 -12.76 -13.77 9.11
C VAL A 217 -14.10 -14.14 8.48
N ASP A 218 -15.14 -13.36 8.76
CA ASP A 218 -16.50 -13.61 8.28
C ASP A 218 -16.81 -12.87 6.98
N ARG A 219 -16.06 -11.81 6.68
CA ARG A 219 -16.22 -10.98 5.48
C ARG A 219 -14.89 -10.83 4.75
N PRO A 220 -14.46 -11.87 4.00
CA PRO A 220 -13.26 -11.80 3.19
C PRO A 220 -13.24 -10.58 2.29
N GLN A 221 -12.06 -9.99 2.11
CA GLN A 221 -11.90 -8.87 1.18
C GLN A 221 -12.32 -9.30 -0.24
N ALA A 222 -13.20 -8.52 -0.87
CA ALA A 222 -13.63 -8.74 -2.24
C ALA A 222 -12.47 -8.48 -3.22
N ILE A 223 -12.40 -9.27 -4.29
CA ILE A 223 -11.40 -9.11 -5.35
C ILE A 223 -11.91 -8.07 -6.35
N SER A 224 -11.08 -7.06 -6.61
CA SER A 224 -11.34 -6.03 -7.62
C SER A 224 -10.75 -6.43 -8.98
N PRO A 225 -11.49 -6.27 -10.09
CA PRO A 225 -11.00 -6.54 -11.44
C PRO A 225 -10.13 -5.39 -12.01
N GLU A 226 -9.93 -4.30 -11.27
CA GLU A 226 -9.34 -3.07 -11.79
C GLU A 226 -7.91 -3.25 -12.29
N VAL A 227 -7.09 -4.08 -11.65
CA VAL A 227 -5.72 -4.35 -12.11
C VAL A 227 -5.74 -4.92 -13.53
N GLU A 228 -6.56 -5.94 -13.77
CA GLU A 228 -6.66 -6.57 -15.10
C GLU A 228 -7.29 -5.62 -16.12
N ARG A 229 -8.38 -4.94 -15.75
CA ARG A 229 -9.08 -3.99 -16.62
C ARG A 229 -8.16 -2.85 -17.08
N ILE A 230 -7.30 -2.36 -16.20
CA ILE A 230 -6.43 -1.20 -16.46
C ILE A 230 -5.14 -1.64 -17.15
N THR A 231 -4.52 -2.73 -16.72
CA THR A 231 -3.20 -3.14 -17.23
C THR A 231 -3.29 -4.08 -18.43
N GLY A 232 -4.45 -4.71 -18.66
CA GLY A 232 -4.66 -5.69 -19.74
C GLY A 232 -4.05 -7.06 -19.47
N ARG A 233 -3.58 -7.32 -18.24
CA ARG A 233 -3.05 -8.62 -17.80
C ARG A 233 -3.56 -8.94 -16.39
N PRO A 234 -3.67 -10.22 -16.01
CA PRO A 234 -4.00 -10.58 -14.63
C PRO A 234 -3.06 -9.91 -13.63
N GLY A 235 -3.61 -9.62 -12.44
CA GLY A 235 -2.80 -9.21 -11.29
C GLY A 235 -1.86 -10.33 -10.89
N ARG A 236 -0.71 -9.97 -10.33
CA ARG A 236 0.27 -10.92 -9.80
C ARG A 236 -0.27 -11.57 -8.53
N THR A 237 -0.11 -12.88 -8.45
CA THR A 237 -0.48 -13.70 -7.30
C THR A 237 0.41 -13.42 -6.10
N PHE A 238 -0.03 -13.83 -4.91
CA PHE A 238 0.81 -13.73 -3.73
C PHE A 238 2.02 -14.66 -3.81
N ALA A 239 1.89 -15.83 -4.46
CA ALA A 239 3.01 -16.74 -4.71
C ALA A 239 4.11 -16.09 -5.57
N GLU A 240 3.75 -15.43 -6.67
CA GLU A 240 4.70 -14.66 -7.50
C GLU A 240 5.40 -13.56 -6.70
N TRP A 241 4.65 -12.85 -5.82
CA TRP A 241 5.26 -11.86 -4.94
C TRP A 241 6.30 -12.47 -3.99
N VAL A 242 6.02 -13.65 -3.41
CA VAL A 242 6.98 -14.36 -2.55
C VAL A 242 8.20 -14.80 -3.36
N GLU A 243 8.04 -15.26 -4.60
CA GLU A 243 9.16 -15.62 -5.48
C GLU A 243 10.09 -14.42 -5.74
N ASP A 244 9.50 -13.25 -6.05
CA ASP A 244 10.24 -11.99 -6.25
C ASP A 244 11.00 -11.54 -4.99
N HIS A 245 10.49 -11.89 -3.80
CA HIS A 245 11.02 -11.48 -2.50
C HIS A 245 11.64 -12.64 -1.70
N VAL A 246 11.94 -13.76 -2.34
CA VAL A 246 12.32 -15.02 -1.67
C VAL A 246 13.55 -14.86 -0.75
N ALA A 247 14.47 -13.97 -1.12
CA ALA A 247 15.67 -13.69 -0.35
C ALA A 247 15.38 -13.09 1.04
N ALA A 248 14.23 -12.47 1.26
CA ALA A 248 13.85 -11.94 2.57
C ALA A 248 13.53 -13.06 3.58
N PHE A 249 12.99 -14.18 3.11
CA PHE A 249 12.48 -15.29 3.93
C PHE A 249 13.48 -16.43 4.15
N ARG A 250 14.64 -16.38 3.48
CA ARG A 250 15.73 -17.35 3.60
C ARG A 250 16.78 -16.93 4.62
#